data_AF-F1ZC16-F1
#
_entry.id   AF-F1ZC16-F1
#
_cell.length_a   1.000
_cell.length_b   1.000
_cell.length_c   1.000
_cell.angle_alpha   90.00
_cell.angle_beta   90.00
_cell.angle_gamma   90.00
#
_symmetry.space_group_name_H-M   'P 1'
#
loop_
_entity.id
_entity.type
_entity.pdbx_description
1 polymer ?
#
loop_
_entity_poly.entity_id
_entity_poly.type
_entity_poly.pdbx_seq_one_letter_code
_entity_poly.pdbx_strand_id
1 'polypeptide(L)' 'MEVGDRDFLNINALRDGKHDWVEANERMANVLSQKGYHYQFVFARNAVHVDRAVREQTLPEALEWVWRGYRPNF' A
#
# COMPACT_ATOMS: atom_id res chain seq x y z
N MET A 1 3.04 2.29 -1.26
CA MET A 1 2.58 1.03 -0.64
C MET A 1 1.08 1.12 -0.56
N GLU A 2 0.38 0.20 -1.20
CA GLU A 2 -1.08 0.14 -1.23
C GLU A 2 -1.55 -1.09 -0.45
N VAL A 3 -2.62 -0.95 0.33
CA VAL A 3 -3.25 -2.05 1.07
C VAL A 3 -4.77 -1.84 1.10
N GLY A 4 -5.50 -2.91 0.82
CA GLY A 4 -6.96 -2.97 0.90
C GLY A 4 -7.46 -3.35 2.29
N ASP A 5 -8.60 -2.81 2.71
CA ASP A 5 -9.27 -3.17 3.97
C ASP A 5 -9.73 -4.64 4.05
N ARG A 6 -9.74 -5.36 2.92
CA ARG A 6 -10.01 -6.80 2.84
C ARG A 6 -8.80 -7.61 2.39
N ASP A 7 -7.60 -7.04 2.42
CA ASP A 7 -6.37 -7.78 2.16
C ASP A 7 -6.19 -8.87 3.20
N PHE A 8 -6.16 -10.12 2.71
CA PHE A 8 -6.02 -11.31 3.54
C PHE A 8 -7.18 -11.55 4.54
N LEU A 9 -8.34 -10.89 4.33
CA LEU A 9 -9.50 -10.93 5.26
C LEU A 9 -10.05 -12.35 5.55
N ASN A 10 -9.76 -13.34 4.70
CA ASN A 10 -10.36 -14.68 4.79
C ASN A 10 -9.37 -15.84 5.03
N ILE A 11 -8.06 -15.59 5.17
CA ILE A 11 -7.08 -16.62 5.56
C ILE A 11 -6.76 -16.54 7.07
N ASN A 12 -7.29 -15.53 7.76
CA ASN A 12 -7.22 -15.36 9.22
C ASN A 12 -7.92 -16.47 10.05
N ALA A 13 -8.29 -17.61 9.45
CA ALA A 13 -8.70 -18.82 10.19
C ALA A 13 -7.64 -19.28 11.19
N LEU A 14 -6.36 -18.94 10.98
CA LEU A 14 -5.26 -19.24 11.89
C LEU A 14 -5.23 -18.34 13.15
N ARG A 15 -5.90 -17.16 13.15
CA ARG A 15 -6.01 -16.18 14.27
C ARG A 15 -4.77 -16.04 15.17
N ASP A 16 -3.58 -16.12 14.58
CA ASP A 16 -2.31 -16.13 15.30
C ASP A 16 -1.70 -14.73 15.49
N GLY A 17 -2.40 -13.69 14.99
CA GLY A 17 -1.97 -12.30 15.06
C GLY A 17 -0.78 -11.96 14.15
N LYS A 18 -0.44 -12.82 13.19
CA LYS A 18 0.76 -12.65 12.32
C LYS A 18 0.44 -12.43 10.84
N HIS A 19 -0.83 -12.52 10.47
CA HIS A 19 -1.26 -12.52 9.08
C HIS A 19 -2.20 -11.35 8.72
N ASP A 20 -2.24 -10.31 9.55
CA ASP A 20 -2.97 -9.07 9.25
C ASP A 20 -2.10 -8.15 8.39
N TRP A 21 -2.42 -8.09 7.09
CA TRP A 21 -1.66 -7.28 6.15
C TRP A 21 -1.97 -5.79 6.31
N VAL A 22 -3.18 -5.43 6.73
CA VAL A 22 -3.54 -4.02 6.98
C VAL A 22 -2.67 -3.49 8.11
N GLU A 23 -2.68 -4.17 9.26
CA GLU A 23 -1.90 -3.76 10.42
C GLU A 23 -0.38 -3.74 10.12
N ALA A 24 0.12 -4.75 9.40
CA ALA A 24 1.53 -4.81 9.04
C ALA A 24 1.97 -3.60 8.17
N ASN A 25 1.15 -3.22 7.18
CA ASN A 25 1.45 -2.08 6.32
C ASN A 25 1.32 -0.74 7.07
N GLU A 26 0.34 -0.59 7.97
CA GLU A 26 0.21 0.59 8.84
C GLU A 26 1.42 0.77 9.76
N ARG A 27 1.88 -0.33 10.39
CA ARG A 27 3.10 -0.32 11.23
C ARG A 27 4.34 0.06 10.42
N MET A 28 4.47 -0.45 9.20
CA MET A 28 5.57 -0.11 8.30
C MET A 28 5.54 1.38 7.92
N ALA A 29 4.36 1.90 7.53
CA ALA A 29 4.18 3.32 7.23
C ALA A 29 4.57 4.22 8.42
N ASN A 30 4.20 3.82 9.64
CA ASN A 30 4.59 4.52 10.86
C ASN A 30 6.12 4.58 11.03
N VAL A 31 6.81 3.44 10.90
CA VAL A 31 8.28 3.39 11.01
C VAL A 31 8.97 4.21 9.91
N LEU A 32 8.47 4.16 8.68
CA LEU A 32 9.01 4.96 7.57
C LEU A 32 8.88 6.47 7.85
N SER A 33 7.74 6.90 8.38
CA SER A 33 7.51 8.28 8.83
C SER A 33 8.48 8.70 9.92
N GLN A 34 8.59 7.90 11.00
CA GLN A 34 9.47 8.21 12.13
C GLN A 34 10.95 8.35 11.71
N LYS A 35 11.38 7.55 10.74
CA LYS A 35 12.75 7.58 10.22
C LYS A 35 12.97 8.65 9.15
N GLY A 36 11.94 9.41 8.78
CA GLY A 36 12.04 10.48 7.78
C GLY A 36 12.25 9.97 6.36
N TYR A 37 11.85 8.73 6.06
CA TYR A 37 11.89 8.23 4.69
C TYR A 37 10.82 8.93 3.85
N HIS A 38 11.12 9.18 2.59
CA HIS A 38 10.11 9.58 1.62
C HIS A 38 9.29 8.36 1.20
N TYR A 39 8.00 8.32 1.53
CA TYR A 39 7.11 7.21 1.21
C TYR A 39 5.70 7.71 0.89
N GLN A 40 4.92 6.87 0.21
CA GLN A 40 3.48 7.05 0.01
C GLN A 40 2.77 5.79 0.50
N PHE A 41 1.76 6.00 1.33
CA PHE A 41 0.87 4.95 1.82
C PHE A 41 -0.56 5.24 1.34
N VAL A 42 -1.14 4.28 0.63
CA VAL A 42 -2.49 4.36 0.07
C VAL A 42 -3.33 3.26 0.70
N PHE A 43 -4.43 3.65 1.34
CA PHE A 43 -5.37 2.71 1.95
C PHE A 43 -6.65 2.66 1.12
N ALA A 44 -7.00 1.49 0.61
CA ALA A 44 -8.18 1.28 -0.22
C ALA A 44 -9.31 0.63 0.59
N ARG A 45 -10.51 1.22 0.54
CA ARG A 45 -11.71 0.67 1.17
C ARG A 45 -12.47 -0.22 0.19
N ASN A 46 -13.13 -1.24 0.72
CA ASN A 46 -13.83 -2.28 -0.03
C ASN A 46 -12.96 -3.01 -1.08
N ALA A 47 -11.67 -3.17 -0.79
CA ALA A 47 -10.70 -3.70 -1.74
C ALA A 47 -10.05 -4.99 -1.21
N VAL A 48 -9.76 -5.91 -2.13
CA VAL A 48 -9.06 -7.18 -1.86
C VAL A 48 -7.65 -7.16 -2.47
N HIS A 49 -6.89 -8.22 -2.25
CA HIS A 49 -5.53 -8.31 -2.74
C HIS A 49 -5.49 -8.26 -4.28
N VAL A 50 -4.73 -7.30 -4.82
CA VAL A 50 -4.64 -7.04 -6.28
C VAL A 50 -6.01 -6.71 -6.89
N ASP A 51 -6.80 -5.88 -6.19
CA ASP A 51 -8.09 -5.44 -6.69
C ASP A 51 -7.94 -4.63 -7.98
N ARG A 52 -8.68 -5.06 -9.03
CA ARG A 52 -8.61 -4.44 -10.35
C ARG A 52 -9.07 -2.98 -10.33
N ALA A 53 -10.15 -2.67 -9.60
CA ALA A 53 -10.71 -1.33 -9.56
C ALA A 53 -9.77 -0.37 -8.84
N VAL A 54 -9.08 -0.83 -7.79
CA VAL A 54 -8.02 -0.05 -7.14
C VAL A 54 -6.89 0.22 -8.12
N ARG A 55 -6.37 -0.81 -8.80
CA ARG A 55 -5.28 -0.65 -9.78
C ARG A 55 -5.64 0.36 -10.88
N GLU A 56 -6.85 0.29 -11.42
CA GLU A 56 -7.30 1.21 -12.47
C GLU A 56 -7.41 2.66 -11.99
N GLN A 57 -7.71 2.88 -10.71
CA GLN A 57 -7.79 4.22 -10.11
C GLN A 57 -6.42 4.78 -9.72
N THR A 58 -5.52 3.95 -9.20
CA THR A 58 -4.30 4.43 -8.53
C THR A 58 -3.03 4.26 -9.35
N LEU A 59 -3.01 3.39 -10.38
CA LEU A 59 -1.80 3.13 -11.15
C LEU A 59 -1.22 4.40 -11.79
N PRO A 60 -1.97 5.29 -12.47
CA PRO A 60 -1.40 6.50 -13.06
C PRO A 60 -0.71 7.39 -12.02
N GLU A 61 -1.37 7.66 -10.89
CA GLU A 61 -0.80 8.46 -9.79
C GLU A 61 0.45 7.81 -9.20
N ALA A 62 0.46 6.48 -9.02
CA ALA A 62 1.61 5.77 -8.49
C ALA A 62 2.84 5.91 -9.40
N LEU A 63 2.66 5.91 -10.72
CA LEU A 63 3.75 6.17 -11.66
C LEU A 63 4.23 7.62 -11.49
N GLU A 64 3.33 8.61 -11.49
CA GLU A 64 3.71 10.01 -11.27
C GLU A 64 4.48 10.23 -9.97
N TRP A 65 4.08 9.56 -8.89
CA TRP A 65 4.76 9.64 -7.61
C TRP A 65 6.20 9.11 -7.66
N VAL A 66 6.41 7.93 -8.27
CA VAL A 66 7.73 7.31 -8.37
C VAL A 66 8.67 8.07 -9.30
N TRP A 67 8.15 8.63 -10.41
CA TRP A 67 8.92 9.43 -11.34
C TRP A 67 9.00 10.92 -10.97
N ARG A 68 8.46 11.32 -9.81
CA ARG A 68 8.47 12.72 -9.40
C ARG A 68 9.90 13.25 -9.33
N GLY A 69 10.16 14.32 -10.10
CA GLY A 69 11.49 14.93 -10.17
C GLY A 69 12.46 14.26 -11.13
N TYR A 70 12.03 13.21 -11.86
CA TYR A 70 12.81 12.65 -12.96
C TYR A 70 13.04 13.72 -14.03
N ARG A 71 14.31 13.95 -14.36
CA ARG A 71 14.72 14.82 -15.47
C ARG A 71 15.50 13.94 -16.45
N PRO A 72 14.97 13.68 -17.64
CA PRO A 72 15.74 12.98 -18.65
C PRO A 72 16.91 13.88 -19.09
N ASN A 73 18.11 13.31 -19.14
CA ASN A 73 19.25 13.97 -19.78
C ASN A 73 19.18 13.61 -21.27
N PHE A 74 18.79 14.57 -22.11
CA PHE A 74 18.89 14.49 -23.56
C PHE A 74 19.99 15.43 -24.05
#